data_AF-A0A954F8S7-F1
#
_entry.id   AF-A0A954F8S7-F1
#
_cell.length_a   1.000
_cell.length_b   1.000
_cell.length_c   1.000
_cell.angle_alpha   90.00
_cell.angle_beta   90.00
_cell.angle_gamma   90.00
#
_symmetry.space_group_name_H-M   'P 1'
#
loop_
_entity.id
_entity.type
_entity.pdbx_description
1 polymer ?
#
loop_
_entity_poly.entity_id
_entity_poly.type
_entity_poly.pdbx_seq_one_letter_code
_entity_poly.pdbx_strand_id
1 'polypeptide(L)' 'LSGELHKEGTEYDVHPVFNLKMPKSCPGVDPNVLNPRNTWADKDAYDVAANKLRDLFRTTFEEKGFAALGIEPVM' A
#
# COMPACT_ATOMS: atom_id res chain seq x y z
N LEU A 1 -9.88 -16.78 -9.60
CA LEU A 1 -10.30 -15.44 -9.14
C LEU A 1 -11.27 -14.85 -10.16
N SER A 2 -12.32 -14.15 -9.74
CA SER A 2 -13.41 -13.62 -10.59
C SER A 2 -13.04 -12.35 -11.39
N GLY A 3 -11.87 -11.76 -11.13
CA GLY A 3 -11.37 -10.58 -11.87
C GLY A 3 -12.06 -9.25 -11.53
N GLU A 4 -12.87 -9.22 -10.47
CA GLU A 4 -13.74 -8.07 -10.18
C GLU A 4 -13.00 -6.77 -9.84
N LEU A 5 -11.77 -6.88 -9.36
CA LEU A 5 -10.89 -5.74 -9.09
C LEU A 5 -10.08 -5.27 -10.32
N HIS A 6 -10.40 -5.71 -11.53
CA HIS A 6 -9.73 -5.27 -12.77
C HIS A 6 -10.73 -4.88 -13.85
N LYS A 7 -12.02 -4.75 -13.50
CA LYS A 7 -13.06 -4.34 -14.44
C LYS A 7 -12.87 -2.88 -14.84
N GLU A 8 -13.23 -2.57 -16.08
CA GLU A 8 -13.29 -1.19 -16.57
C GLU A 8 -14.22 -0.37 -15.67
N GLY A 9 -13.75 0.81 -15.23
CA GLY A 9 -14.48 1.66 -14.28
C GLY A 9 -14.22 1.36 -12.79
N THR A 10 -13.33 0.43 -12.44
CA THR A 10 -12.93 0.24 -11.03
C THR A 10 -12.15 1.47 -10.55
N GLU A 11 -12.63 2.09 -9.47
CA GLU A 11 -11.95 3.21 -8.83
C GLU A 11 -10.97 2.76 -7.76
N TYR A 12 -9.82 3.45 -7.70
CA TYR A 12 -8.80 3.20 -6.69
C TYR A 12 -8.37 4.50 -6.04
N ASP A 13 -8.10 4.42 -4.74
CA ASP A 13 -7.29 5.41 -4.03
C ASP A 13 -5.81 5.00 -4.12
N VAL A 14 -4.92 5.98 -4.14
CA VAL A 14 -3.47 5.72 -4.15
C VAL A 14 -2.93 5.94 -2.75
N HIS A 15 -2.24 4.93 -2.21
CA HIS A 15 -1.62 5.06 -0.90
C HIS A 15 -0.50 6.11 -0.96
N PRO A 16 -0.50 7.16 -0.10
CA PRO A 16 0.41 8.30 -0.24
C PRO A 16 1.89 7.94 -0.01
N VAL A 17 2.17 6.89 0.75
CA VAL A 17 3.55 6.46 1.07
C VAL A 17 4.07 5.38 0.12
N PHE A 18 3.20 4.50 -0.37
CA PHE A 18 3.59 3.27 -1.08
C PHE A 18 3.14 3.27 -2.54
N ASN A 19 2.37 4.28 -2.96
CA ASN A 19 1.74 4.38 -4.28
C ASN A 19 0.90 3.14 -4.68
N LEU A 20 0.43 2.37 -3.70
CA LEU A 20 -0.42 1.21 -3.92
C LEU A 20 -1.82 1.66 -4.34
N LYS A 21 -2.38 1.01 -5.37
CA LYS A 21 -3.77 1.21 -5.80
C LYS A 21 -4.70 0.38 -4.91
N MET A 22 -5.43 1.05 -4.04
CA MET A 22 -6.40 0.46 -3.13
C MET A 22 -7.80 0.61 -3.73
N PRO A 23 -8.52 -0.48 -4.06
CA PRO A 23 -9.83 -0.37 -4.66
C PRO A 23 -10.81 0.28 -3.67
N LYS A 24 -11.64 1.21 -4.13
CA LYS A 24 -12.64 1.86 -3.27
C LYS A 24 -13.81 0.95 -2.90
N SER A 25 -14.01 -0.13 -3.66
CA SER A 25 -15.05 -1.13 -3.39
C SER A 25 -14.59 -2.53 -3.79
N CYS A 26 -15.09 -3.53 -3.08
CA CYS A 26 -14.88 -4.94 -3.40
C CYS A 26 -16.14 -5.71 -2.97
N PRO A 27 -16.76 -6.51 -3.87
CA PRO A 27 -17.96 -7.25 -3.52
C PRO A 27 -17.77 -8.16 -2.30
N GLY A 28 -18.68 -8.05 -1.32
CA GLY A 28 -18.64 -8.87 -0.10
C GLY A 28 -17.60 -8.43 0.94
N VAL A 29 -16.95 -7.28 0.76
CA VAL A 29 -15.98 -6.72 1.71
C VAL A 29 -16.42 -5.33 2.15
N ASP A 30 -16.26 -5.03 3.45
CA ASP A 30 -16.52 -3.70 4.00
C ASP A 30 -15.55 -2.68 3.38
N PRO A 31 -16.03 -1.60 2.73
CA PRO A 31 -15.19 -0.55 2.19
C PRO A 31 -14.22 0.08 3.22
N ASN A 32 -14.59 0.10 4.51
CA ASN A 32 -13.72 0.66 5.55
C ASN A 32 -12.41 -0.12 5.73
N VAL A 33 -12.36 -1.42 5.42
CA VAL A 33 -11.12 -2.19 5.58
C VAL A 33 -10.22 -2.12 4.35
N LEU A 34 -10.74 -1.63 3.21
CA LEU A 34 -10.00 -1.53 1.95
C LEU A 34 -8.91 -0.46 2.00
N ASN A 35 -9.14 0.60 2.78
CA ASN A 35 -8.11 1.56 3.14
C ASN A 35 -7.71 1.32 4.61
N PRO A 36 -6.52 0.76 4.89
CA PRO A 36 -6.09 0.44 6.25
C PRO A 36 -6.01 1.67 7.16
N ARG A 37 -5.83 2.88 6.61
CA ARG A 37 -5.91 4.11 7.40
C ARG A 37 -7.28 4.27 8.06
N ASN A 38 -8.36 3.78 7.44
CA ASN A 38 -9.72 3.90 7.98
C ASN A 38 -9.95 3.03 9.22
N THR A 39 -9.19 1.96 9.42
CA THR A 39 -9.36 1.05 10.56
C THR A 39 -8.68 1.53 11.85
N TRP A 40 -7.81 2.54 11.76
CA TRP A 40 -7.13 3.13 12.91
C TRP A 40 -7.97 4.25 13.53
N ALA A 41 -8.08 4.28 14.86
CA ALA A 41 -8.77 5.39 15.54
C ALA A 41 -7.99 6.72 15.38
N ASP A 42 -6.67 6.65 15.53
CA ASP A 42 -5.75 7.75 15.31
C ASP A 42 -5.10 7.62 13.93
N LYS A 43 -5.40 8.57 13.04
CA LYS A 43 -4.91 8.56 11.67
C LYS A 43 -3.45 9.03 11.56
N ASP A 44 -3.03 9.93 12.45
CA ASP A 44 -1.65 10.41 12.48
C ASP A 44 -0.72 9.30 12.97
N ALA A 45 -1.17 8.49 13.93
CA ALA A 45 -0.45 7.29 14.37
C ALA A 45 -0.26 6.27 13.23
N TYR A 46 -1.28 6.08 12.38
CA TYR A 46 -1.16 5.26 11.18
C TYR A 46 -0.13 5.84 10.21
N ASP A 47 -0.19 7.15 9.95
CA ASP A 47 0.73 7.80 9.01
C ASP A 47 2.20 7.70 9.51
N VAL A 48 2.44 7.81 10.82
CA VAL A 48 3.76 7.56 11.43
C VAL A 48 4.19 6.10 11.24
N ALA A 49 3.31 5.13 11.48
CA ALA A 49 3.61 3.71 11.30
C ALA A 49 3.91 3.37 9.84
N ALA A 50 3.16 3.93 8.89
CA ALA A 50 3.37 3.74 7.45
C ALA A 50 4.74 4.31 7.00
N ASN A 51 5.11 5.49 7.48
CA ASN A 51 6.43 6.07 7.21
C ASN A 51 7.56 5.22 7.80
N LYS A 52 7.41 4.73 9.03
CA LYS A 52 8.39 3.82 9.65
C LYS A 52 8.55 2.54 8.83
N LEU A 53 7.46 1.98 8.33
CA LEU A 53 7.49 0.78 7.49
C LEU A 53 8.20 1.02 6.15
N ARG A 54 7.95 2.16 5.50
CA ARG A 54 8.70 2.57 4.29
C ARG A 54 10.20 2.56 4.55
N ASP A 55 10.63 3.16 5.67
CA ASP A 55 12.05 3.24 5.98
C ASP A 55 12.65 1.86 6.26
N LEU A 56 11.92 0.96 6.93
CA LEU A 56 12.33 -0.43 7.11
C LEU A 56 12.49 -1.19 5.78
N PHE A 57 11.58 -0.98 4.82
CA PHE A 57 11.74 -1.55 3.48
C PHE A 57 12.99 -1.03 2.78
N ARG A 58 13.30 0.27 2.91
CA ARG A 58 14.52 0.87 2.32
C ARG A 58 15.79 0.27 2.95
N THR A 59 15.85 0.20 4.28
CA THR A 59 16.98 -0.43 4.98
C THR A 59 17.14 -1.90 4.56
N THR A 60 16.05 -2.66 4.51
CA THR A 60 16.10 -4.07 4.08
C THR A 60 16.60 -4.18 2.64
N PHE A 61 16.21 -3.26 1.76
CA PHE A 61 16.62 -3.25 0.37
C PHE A 61 18.12 -3.07 0.20
N GLU A 62 18.70 -2.14 0.97
CA GLU A 62 20.14 -1.90 1.06
C GLU A 62 20.87 -3.11 1.66
N GLU A 63 20.40 -3.62 2.80
CA GLU A 63 21.01 -4.76 3.50
C GLU A 63 21.03 -6.05 2.67
N LYS A 64 19.99 -6.29 1.87
CA LYS A 64 19.90 -7.45 0.97
C LYS A 64 20.63 -7.24 -0.34
N GLY A 65 21.16 -6.04 -0.60
CA GLY A 65 21.92 -5.74 -1.80
C GLY A 65 21.09 -5.85 -3.08
N PHE A 66 19.77 -5.59 -3.02
CA PHE A 66 18.92 -5.71 -4.20
C PHE A 66 19.33 -4.73 -5.32
N ALA A 67 19.94 -3.60 -4.97
CA ALA A 67 20.56 -2.69 -5.93
C ALA A 67 21.64 -3.39 -6.79
N ALA A 68 22.41 -4.32 -6.20
CA ALA A 68 23.44 -5.07 -6.93
C ALA A 68 22.84 -6.09 -7.92
N LEU A 69 21.54 -6.39 -7.81
CA LEU A 69 20.80 -7.21 -8.77
C LEU A 69 20.20 -6.38 -9.91
N GLY A 70 20.52 -5.08 -9.97
CA GLY A 70 19.97 -4.16 -10.98
C GLY A 70 18.51 -3.78 -10.72
N ILE A 71 18.02 -3.99 -9.50
CA ILE A 71 16.69 -3.53 -9.08
C ILE A 71 16.84 -2.09 -8.64
N GLU A 72 16.11 -1.18 -9.28
CA GLU A 72 16.05 0.23 -8.86
C GLU A 72 15.23 0.37 -7.58
N PRO A 73 15.63 1.22 -6.62
CA PRO A 73 14.80 1.52 -5.47
C PRO A 73 13.58 2.32 -5.92
N VAL A 74 12.40 1.69 -5.91
CA VAL A 74 11.13 2.35 -6.23
C VAL A 74 10.34 2.55 -4.94
N MET A 75 10.76 3.52 -4.11
CA MET A 75 10.00 4.03 -2.96
C MET A 75 10.37 5.46 -2.62
#